data_AF-A0A1V5PIW7-F1
#
_entry.id   AF-A0A1V5PIW7-F1
#
_cell.length_a   1.000
_cell.length_b   1.000
_cell.length_c   1.000
_cell.angle_alpha   90.00
_cell.angle_beta   90.00
_cell.angle_gamma   90.00
#
_symmetry.space_group_name_H-M   'P 1'
#
loop_
_entity.id
_entity.type
_entity.pdbx_description
1 polymer ?
#
loop_
_entity_poly.entity_id
_entity_poly.type
_entity_poly.pdbx_seq_one_letter_code
_entity_poly.pdbx_strand_id
1 'polypeptide(L)'
;MKIPFFKSEEEEIEFWDTHSSVDYFDDTEEVKEKIEISNELQKKILKRKQKKKLLTIRLDQELIDKTKKIAKSKAIGYQTLMRMWIAEGLNRANIK
;
A
#
# COMPACT_ATOMS: atom_id res chain seq x y z
N MET A 1 14.86 -11.93 -21.11
CA MET A 1 16.11 -12.59 -20.71
C MET A 1 15.75 -13.85 -19.93
N LYS A 2 16.67 -14.79 -19.71
CA LYS A 2 16.40 -15.95 -18.82
C LYS A 2 17.09 -15.75 -17.48
N ILE A 3 16.44 -16.14 -16.40
CA ILE A 3 16.99 -16.12 -15.04
C ILE A 3 18.22 -17.05 -15.03
N PRO A 4 19.41 -16.56 -14.67
CA PRO A 4 20.62 -17.36 -14.68
C PRO A 4 20.62 -18.38 -13.53
N PHE A 5 21.39 -19.46 -13.70
CA PHE A 5 21.63 -20.42 -12.63
C PHE A 5 22.76 -19.90 -11.72
N PHE A 6 22.44 -19.63 -10.46
CA PHE A 6 23.43 -19.20 -9.46
C PHE A 6 24.11 -20.40 -8.80
N LYS A 7 25.41 -20.28 -8.54
CA LYS A 7 26.20 -21.32 -7.85
C LYS A 7 26.24 -21.12 -6.34
N SER A 8 26.01 -19.90 -5.86
CA SER A 8 25.91 -19.56 -4.44
C SER A 8 24.82 -18.50 -4.21
N GLU A 9 24.33 -18.43 -2.97
CA GLU A 9 23.37 -17.40 -2.53
C GLU A 9 23.97 -15.99 -2.64
N GLU A 10 25.29 -15.84 -2.40
CA GLU A 10 26.01 -14.58 -2.52
C GLU A 10 25.99 -14.03 -3.96
N GLU A 11 26.15 -14.90 -4.96
CA GLU A 11 26.08 -14.56 -6.38
C GLU A 11 24.66 -14.12 -6.78
N GLU A 12 23.64 -14.78 -6.24
CA GLU A 12 22.24 -14.42 -6.48
C GLU A 12 21.91 -13.03 -5.91
N ILE A 13 22.38 -12.73 -4.70
CA ILE A 13 22.17 -11.41 -4.08
C ILE A 13 22.83 -10.30 -4.90
N GLU A 14 24.11 -10.46 -5.26
CA GLU A 14 24.84 -9.47 -6.04
C GLU A 14 24.20 -9.23 -7.42
N PHE A 15 23.66 -10.29 -8.03
CA PHE A 15 22.94 -10.20 -9.28
C PHE A 15 21.64 -9.39 -9.14
N TRP A 16 20.80 -9.66 -8.14
CA TRP A 16 19.54 -8.95 -7.93
C TRP A 16 19.70 -7.53 -7.39
N ASP A 17 20.83 -7.21 -6.74
CA ASP A 17 21.17 -5.85 -6.35
C ASP A 17 21.50 -4.96 -7.55
N THR A 18 21.98 -5.57 -8.64
CA THR A 18 22.44 -4.87 -9.85
C THR A 18 21.47 -4.94 -11.03
N HIS A 19 20.53 -5.91 -11.03
CA HIS A 19 19.60 -6.15 -12.12
C HIS A 19 18.13 -5.98 -11.70
N SER A 20 17.33 -5.36 -12.57
CA SER A 20 15.90 -5.22 -12.35
C SER A 20 15.18 -6.56 -12.55
N SER A 21 14.37 -6.98 -11.58
CA SER A 21 13.53 -8.17 -11.69
C SER A 21 12.45 -8.08 -12.76
N VAL A 22 12.12 -6.88 -13.24
CA VAL A 22 11.15 -6.66 -14.31
C VAL A 22 11.63 -7.25 -15.64
N ASP A 23 12.95 -7.26 -15.89
CA ASP A 23 13.54 -7.72 -17.16
C ASP A 23 13.50 -9.26 -17.33
N TYR A 24 13.10 -9.95 -16.26
CA TYR A 24 13.01 -11.41 -16.16
C TYR A 24 11.58 -11.90 -15.89
N PHE A 25 10.58 -11.01 -15.90
CA PHE A 25 9.19 -11.35 -15.59
C PHE A 25 8.62 -12.44 -16.53
N ASP A 26 8.97 -12.40 -17.82
CA ASP A 26 8.54 -13.39 -18.83
C ASP A 26 9.12 -14.80 -18.60
N ASP A 27 10.15 -14.94 -17.76
CA ASP A 27 10.77 -16.23 -17.40
C ASP A 27 10.26 -16.75 -16.04
N THR A 28 9.31 -16.04 -15.42
CA THR A 28 8.65 -16.50 -14.19
C THR A 28 7.43 -17.35 -14.52
N GLU A 29 7.18 -18.39 -13.71
CA GLU A 29 5.97 -19.18 -13.82
C GLU A 29 4.84 -18.59 -12.96
N GLU A 30 3.64 -18.55 -13.52
CA GLU A 30 2.46 -18.15 -12.75
C GLU A 30 2.22 -19.18 -11.64
N VAL A 31 2.28 -18.73 -10.39
CA VAL A 31 1.93 -19.56 -9.23
C VAL A 31 0.42 -19.85 -9.27
N LYS A 32 0.07 -21.03 -9.80
CA LYS A 32 -1.33 -21.52 -9.85
C LYS A 32 -1.82 -22.05 -8.51
N GLU A 33 -0.91 -22.28 -7.59
CA GLU A 33 -1.24 -22.74 -6.24
C GLU A 33 -1.84 -21.58 -5.43
N LYS A 34 -2.93 -21.88 -4.71
CA LYS A 34 -3.47 -20.92 -3.76
C LYS A 34 -2.46 -20.76 -2.64
N ILE A 35 -1.88 -19.57 -2.52
CA ILE A 35 -1.04 -19.21 -1.39
C ILE A 35 -1.86 -19.39 -0.11
N GLU A 36 -1.53 -20.42 0.67
CA GLU A 36 -2.18 -20.70 1.94
C GLU A 36 -1.72 -19.67 2.98
N ILE A 37 -2.42 -18.55 3.04
CA ILE A 37 -2.27 -17.59 4.13
C ILE A 37 -2.95 -18.11 5.39
N SER A 38 -2.31 -17.96 6.55
CA SER A 38 -2.84 -18.44 7.83
C SER A 38 -4.25 -17.92 8.10
N ASN A 39 -5.09 -18.75 8.74
CA ASN A 39 -6.46 -18.38 9.10
C ASN A 39 -6.53 -17.07 9.92
N GLU A 40 -5.51 -16.77 10.71
CA GLU A 40 -5.41 -15.51 11.44
C GLU A 40 -5.12 -14.30 10.53
N LEU A 41 -4.19 -14.45 9.59
CA LEU A 41 -3.87 -13.40 8.63
C LEU A 41 -5.08 -13.10 7.74
N GLN A 42 -5.78 -14.15 7.28
CA GLN A 42 -7.06 -14.02 6.58
C GLN A 42 -8.08 -13.22 7.38
N LYS A 43 -8.33 -13.61 8.64
CA LYS A 43 -9.26 -12.89 9.53
C LYS A 43 -8.86 -11.44 9.76
N LYS A 44 -7.56 -11.15 9.95
CA LYS A 44 -7.03 -9.78 10.11
C LYS A 44 -7.27 -8.94 8.84
N ILE A 45 -7.03 -9.50 7.66
CA ILE A 45 -7.26 -8.83 6.37
C ILE A 45 -8.76 -8.54 6.19
N LEU A 46 -9.63 -9.53 6.41
CA LEU A 46 -11.09 -9.36 6.30
C LEU A 46 -11.61 -8.31 7.28
N LYS A 47 -11.19 -8.35 8.55
CA LYS A 47 -11.59 -7.37 9.57
C LYS A 47 -11.14 -5.95 9.22
N ARG A 48 -9.96 -5.78 8.61
CA ARG A 48 -9.49 -4.48 8.11
C ARG A 48 -10.32 -3.97 6.94
N LYS A 49 -10.74 -4.86 6.03
CA LYS A 49 -11.60 -4.50 4.88
C LYS A 49 -13.01 -4.09 5.33
N GLN A 50 -13.63 -4.81 6.26
CA GLN A 50 -15.03 -4.58 6.65
C GLN A 50 -15.27 -3.31 7.48
N LYS A 51 -14.24 -2.70 8.10
CA LYS A 51 -14.41 -1.59 9.04
C LYS A 51 -14.66 -0.21 8.40
N LYS A 52 -14.55 -0.08 7.08
CA LYS A 52 -14.66 1.23 6.41
C LYS A 52 -16.04 1.38 5.75
N LYS A 53 -16.79 2.41 6.16
CA LYS A 53 -18.01 2.83 5.48
C LYS A 53 -17.71 4.01 4.55
N LEU A 54 -18.37 4.06 3.40
CA LEU A 54 -18.28 5.21 2.49
C LEU A 54 -18.98 6.41 3.13
N LEU A 55 -18.34 7.58 3.03
CA LEU A 55 -18.88 8.85 3.49
C LEU A 55 -18.78 9.85 2.34
N THR A 56 -19.93 10.33 1.86
CA THR A 56 -20.02 11.36 0.82
C THR A 56 -20.23 12.71 1.47
N ILE A 57 -19.28 13.64 1.31
CA ILE A 57 -19.34 15.01 1.81
C ILE A 57 -19.14 15.95 0.63
N ARG A 58 -19.94 17.02 0.56
CA ARG A 58 -19.71 18.13 -0.38
C ARG A 58 -18.74 19.12 0.23
N LEU A 59 -17.70 19.47 -0.52
CA LEU A 59 -16.67 20.43 -0.14
C LEU A 59 -16.44 21.38 -1.31
N ASP A 60 -16.08 22.62 -1.00
CA ASP A 60 -15.70 23.58 -2.02
C ASP A 60 -14.45 23.12 -2.77
N GLN A 61 -14.42 23.39 -4.07
CA GLN A 61 -13.33 22.96 -4.95
C GLN A 61 -11.95 23.46 -4.46
N GLU A 62 -11.89 24.69 -3.97
CA GLU A 62 -10.66 25.29 -3.45
C GLU A 62 -10.10 24.51 -2.24
N LEU A 63 -10.97 24.01 -1.36
CA LEU A 63 -10.57 23.21 -0.20
C LEU A 63 -10.02 21.84 -0.63
N ILE A 64 -10.63 21.23 -1.63
CA ILE A 64 -10.16 19.96 -2.21
C ILE A 64 -8.74 20.14 -2.77
N ASP A 65 -8.51 21.22 -3.52
CA ASP A 65 -7.23 21.47 -4.18
C ASP A 65 -6.12 21.83 -3.19
N LYS A 66 -6.43 22.65 -2.17
CA LYS A 66 -5.51 22.89 -1.04
C LYS A 66 -5.12 21.59 -0.34
N THR A 67 -6.10 20.72 -0.08
CA THR A 67 -5.86 19.42 0.56
C THR A 67 -4.97 18.52 -0.30
N LYS A 68 -5.21 18.45 -1.61
CA LYS A 68 -4.37 17.70 -2.55
C LYS A 68 -2.92 18.20 -2.55
N LYS A 69 -2.71 19.52 -2.54
CA LYS A 69 -1.37 20.12 -2.50
C LYS A 69 -0.60 19.72 -1.24
N ILE A 70 -1.25 19.77 -0.08
CA ILE A 70 -0.65 19.37 1.20
C ILE A 70 -0.40 17.86 1.26
N ALA A 71 -1.31 17.06 0.71
CA ALA A 71 -1.14 15.60 0.67
C ALA A 71 0.06 15.19 -0.20
N LYS A 72 0.22 15.86 -1.35
CA LYS A 72 1.37 15.66 -2.25
C LYS A 72 2.70 15.97 -1.55
N SER A 73 2.80 17.09 -0.82
CA SER A 73 4.04 17.43 -0.10
C SER A 73 4.37 16.44 1.02
N LYS A 74 3.36 15.73 1.55
CA LYS A 74 3.50 14.67 2.55
C LYS A 74 3.65 13.26 1.94
N ALA A 75 3.71 13.14 0.62
CA ALA A 75 3.74 11.85 -0.09
C ALA A 75 2.62 10.87 0.32
N ILE A 76 1.41 11.39 0.60
CA ILE A 76 0.23 10.59 0.93
C ILE A 76 -0.97 10.97 0.07
N GLY A 77 -1.94 10.07 -0.07
CA GLY A 77 -3.20 10.37 -0.77
C GLY A 77 -4.06 11.39 -0.01
N TYR A 78 -4.73 12.29 -0.74
CA TYR A 78 -5.57 13.34 -0.14
C TYR A 78 -6.70 12.78 0.74
N GLN A 79 -7.29 11.64 0.36
CA GLN A 79 -8.28 10.93 1.21
C GLN A 79 -7.67 10.39 2.51
N THR A 80 -6.39 10.00 2.50
CA THR A 80 -5.69 9.60 3.72
C THR A 80 -5.45 10.80 4.62
N LEU A 81 -5.00 11.92 4.06
CA LEU A 81 -4.82 13.17 4.79
C LEU A 81 -6.13 13.64 5.45
N MET A 82 -7.25 13.65 4.69
CA MET A 82 -8.56 14.02 5.24
C MET A 82 -8.98 13.12 6.41
N ARG A 83 -8.78 11.80 6.31
CA ARG A 83 -9.08 10.88 7.43
C ARG A 83 -8.23 11.17 8.66
N MET A 84 -6.96 11.51 8.48
CA MET A 84 -6.07 11.86 9.59
C MET A 84 -6.57 13.13 10.30
N TRP A 85 -6.91 14.18 9.54
CA TRP A 85 -7.44 15.42 10.11
C TRP A 85 -8.79 15.23 10.82
N ILE A 86 -9.68 14.39 10.29
CA ILE A 86 -10.93 14.05 10.97
C ILE A 86 -10.64 13.35 12.32
N ALA A 87 -9.74 12.36 12.32
CA ALA A 87 -9.36 11.67 13.55
C ALA A 87 -8.70 12.62 14.56
N GLU A 88 -7.82 13.50 14.11
CA GLU A 88 -7.19 14.53 14.94
C GLU A 88 -8.22 15.51 15.51
N GLY A 89 -9.17 15.97 14.68
CA GLY A 89 -10.27 16.83 15.10
C GLY A 89 -11.14 16.18 16.19
N LEU A 90 -11.46 14.89 16.04
CA LEU A 90 -12.19 14.12 17.06
C LEU A 90 -11.38 13.96 18.35
N ASN A 91 -10.08 13.68 18.25
CA ASN A 91 -9.21 13.59 19.42
C ASN A 91 -9.14 14.91 20.18
N ARG A 92 -9.12 16.05 19.48
CA ARG A 92 -9.17 17.39 20.10
C ARG A 92 -10.53 17.71 20.72
N ALA A 93 -11.61 17.30 20.05
CA ALA A 93 -12.98 17.53 20.51
C ALA A 93 -13.40 16.61 21.66
N ASN A 94 -12.61 15.58 21.96
CA ASN A 94 -12.84 14.71 23.11
C ASN A 94 -12.59 15.52 24.39
N ILE A 95 -13.68 16.10 24.93
CA ILE A 95 -13.76 16.57 26.30
C ILE A 95 -13.65 15.32 27.18
N LYS A 96 -12.64 15.28 28.05
CA LYS A 96 -12.55 14.30 29.13
C LYS A 96 -13.76 14.40 30.05
#